data_AF-A0A2P8HAM8-F1
#
_entry.id   AF-A0A2P8HAM8-F1
#
_cell.length_a   1.000
_cell.length_b   1.000
_cell.length_c   1.000
_cell.angle_alpha   90.00
_cell.angle_beta   90.00
_cell.angle_gamma   90.00
#
_symmetry.space_group_name_H-M   'P 1'
#
loop_
_entity.id
_entity.type
_entity.pdbx_description
1 polymer ?
#
loop_
_entity_poly.entity_id
_entity_poly.type
_entity_poly.pdbx_seq_one_letter_code
_entity_poly.pdbx_strand_id
1 'polypeptide(L)'
;MVSAAGFYRTCEWVSKFSLVNVYWLIAISPLLFLGGVAAFTGGGALWLAALAAAAILAPFLFFPATAALFASVRTFIVDEDQGDSLKQFVRYFQENYRQAFQAGLLLTVLWVIWGIDYFYFFITDHFLLVTFLLFGVPLYLFTIYVFMVMSHFHITLRDIYKRAFYFTFGAPLTSFFILSLTFMLIFIGLSGWTFLLIFFGGSFIAFVSFSTFYKKVLNLQSQQAST
;
A
#
# COMPACT_ATOMS: atom_id res chain seq x y z
N MET A 1 -10.19 -33.16 11.22
CA MET A 1 -11.40 -32.63 10.57
C MET A 1 -11.52 -31.16 10.94
N VAL A 2 -11.52 -30.24 9.98
CA VAL A 2 -11.81 -28.82 10.25
C VAL A 2 -13.27 -28.76 10.74
N SER A 3 -13.51 -28.23 11.94
CA SER A 3 -14.88 -28.06 12.45
C SER A 3 -15.65 -27.08 11.57
N ALA A 4 -16.97 -27.21 11.46
CA ALA A 4 -17.81 -26.28 10.71
C ALA A 4 -17.57 -24.81 11.12
N ALA A 5 -17.29 -24.58 12.41
CA ALA A 5 -16.91 -23.27 12.95
C ALA A 5 -15.56 -22.75 12.41
N GLY A 6 -14.55 -23.63 12.29
CA GLY A 6 -13.25 -23.26 11.72
C GLY A 6 -13.30 -22.92 10.23
N PHE A 7 -14.12 -23.66 9.47
CA PHE A 7 -14.36 -23.36 8.06
C PHE A 7 -15.09 -22.01 7.91
N TYR A 8 -16.16 -21.78 8.68
CA TYR A 8 -16.89 -20.53 8.69
C TYR A 8 -15.98 -19.32 8.97
N ARG A 9 -15.14 -19.40 10.01
CA ARG A 9 -14.18 -18.33 10.35
C ARG A 9 -13.22 -18.04 9.21
N THR A 10 -12.76 -19.07 8.51
CA THR A 10 -11.85 -18.90 7.36
C THR A 10 -12.56 -18.20 6.19
N CYS A 11 -13.78 -18.63 5.86
CA CYS A 11 -14.58 -18.00 4.81
C CYS A 11 -14.91 -16.53 5.13
N GLU A 12 -15.24 -16.23 6.40
CA GLU A 12 -15.47 -14.87 6.86
C GLU A 12 -14.23 -13.98 6.64
N TRP A 13 -13.05 -14.47 7.02
CA TRP A 13 -11.79 -13.76 6.82
C TRP A 13 -11.47 -13.51 5.34
N VAL A 14 -11.62 -14.53 4.50
CA VAL A 14 -11.42 -14.40 3.05
C VAL A 14 -12.39 -13.37 2.46
N SER A 15 -13.66 -13.38 2.90
CA SER A 15 -14.66 -12.41 2.49
C SER A 15 -14.29 -10.98 2.90
N LYS A 16 -13.85 -10.77 4.15
CA LYS A 16 -13.42 -9.45 4.65
C LYS A 16 -12.26 -8.88 3.83
N PHE A 17 -11.22 -9.67 3.55
CA PHE A 17 -10.11 -9.22 2.71
C PHE A 17 -10.54 -8.86 1.30
N SER A 18 -11.44 -9.67 0.73
CA SER A 18 -12.00 -9.46 -0.60
C SER A 18 -12.78 -8.14 -0.67
N LEU A 19 -13.71 -7.93 0.26
CA LEU A 19 -14.55 -6.75 0.33
C LEU A 19 -13.73 -5.47 0.53
N VAL A 20 -12.77 -5.47 1.46
CA VAL A 20 -11.93 -4.28 1.68
C VAL A 20 -11.09 -3.95 0.44
N ASN A 21 -10.58 -4.94 -0.28
CA ASN A 21 -9.86 -4.69 -1.54
C ASN A 21 -10.76 -4.08 -2.60
N VAL A 22 -12.00 -4.57 -2.73
CA VAL A 22 -12.99 -4.01 -3.66
C VAL A 22 -13.34 -2.56 -3.28
N TYR A 23 -13.53 -2.25 -1.99
CA TYR A 23 -13.78 -0.87 -1.55
C TYR A 23 -12.58 0.04 -1.83
N TRP A 24 -11.36 -0.46 -1.63
CA TRP A 24 -10.14 0.25 -2.00
C TRP A 24 -10.10 0.55 -3.50
N LEU A 25 -10.39 -0.44 -4.36
CA LEU A 25 -10.44 -0.27 -5.81
C LEU A 25 -11.52 0.73 -6.25
N ILE A 26 -12.70 0.71 -5.63
CA ILE A 26 -13.75 1.70 -5.88
C ILE A 26 -13.27 3.10 -5.53
N ALA A 27 -12.63 3.28 -4.37
CA ALA A 27 -12.10 4.57 -3.93
C ALA A 27 -11.01 5.12 -4.86
N ILE A 28 -10.16 4.25 -5.42
CA ILE A 28 -9.12 4.65 -6.38
C ILE A 28 -9.56 4.56 -7.85
N SER A 29 -10.83 4.25 -8.13
CA SER A 29 -11.32 4.06 -9.50
C SER A 29 -11.09 5.26 -10.44
N PRO A 30 -11.15 6.54 -9.99
CA PRO A 30 -10.80 7.66 -10.86
C PRO A 30 -9.34 7.62 -11.32
N LEU A 31 -8.43 7.15 -10.46
CA LEU A 31 -7.02 6.98 -10.80
C LEU A 31 -6.80 5.79 -11.74
N LEU A 32 -7.52 4.68 -11.52
CA LEU A 32 -7.48 3.53 -12.42
C LEU A 32 -7.96 3.90 -13.82
N PHE A 33 -9.01 4.72 -13.93
CA PHE A 33 -9.49 5.24 -15.20
C PHE A 33 -8.43 6.08 -15.90
N LEU A 34 -7.78 7.03 -15.21
CA LEU A 34 -6.70 7.83 -15.77
C LEU A 34 -5.50 6.98 -16.20
N GLY A 35 -5.14 5.96 -15.41
CA GLY A 35 -4.12 4.97 -15.78
C GLY A 35 -4.49 4.19 -17.05
N GLY A 36 -5.77 3.81 -17.20
CA GLY A 36 -6.29 3.19 -18.41
C GLY A 36 -6.22 4.10 -19.64
N VAL A 37 -6.55 5.39 -19.49
CA VAL A 37 -6.41 6.39 -20.56
C VAL A 37 -4.95 6.54 -20.97
N ALA A 38 -4.02 6.63 -20.00
CA ALA A 38 -2.60 6.67 -20.29
C ALA A 38 -2.13 5.39 -21.03
N ALA A 39 -2.53 4.21 -20.57
CA ALA A 39 -2.17 2.95 -21.23
C ALA A 39 -2.73 2.85 -22.66
N PHE A 40 -3.97 3.31 -22.89
CA PHE A 40 -4.62 3.26 -24.20
C PHE A 40 -4.01 4.24 -25.21
N THR A 41 -3.63 5.44 -24.76
CA THR A 41 -3.10 6.50 -25.64
C THR A 41 -1.66 6.25 -26.08
N GLY A 42 -0.85 5.54 -25.28
CA GLY A 42 0.50 5.12 -25.66
C GLY A 42 1.53 6.24 -25.81
N GLY A 43 1.16 7.51 -25.57
CA GLY A 43 2.07 8.66 -25.62
C GLY A 43 1.39 9.98 -26.01
N GLY A 44 2.18 11.06 -26.07
CA GLY A 44 1.72 12.38 -26.50
C GLY A 44 1.04 13.22 -25.40
N ALA A 45 0.35 14.29 -25.82
CA ALA A 45 -0.20 15.29 -24.90
C ALA A 45 -1.30 14.74 -23.98
N LEU A 46 -2.17 13.85 -24.50
CA LEU A 46 -3.23 13.25 -23.71
C LEU A 46 -2.70 12.26 -22.66
N TRP A 47 -1.63 11.54 -22.99
CA TRP A 47 -0.90 10.68 -22.06
C TRP A 47 -0.29 11.49 -20.90
N LEU A 48 0.42 12.58 -21.21
CA LEU A 48 0.98 13.49 -20.20
C LEU A 48 -0.11 14.11 -19.32
N ALA A 49 -1.22 14.54 -19.93
CA ALA A 49 -2.34 15.10 -19.20
C ALA A 49 -2.98 14.08 -18.24
N ALA A 50 -3.12 12.81 -18.66
CA ALA A 50 -3.64 11.74 -17.82
C ALA A 50 -2.72 11.45 -16.62
N LEU A 51 -1.40 11.38 -16.84
CA LEU A 51 -0.43 11.17 -15.76
C LEU A 51 -0.38 12.36 -14.79
N ALA A 52 -0.40 13.59 -15.31
CA ALA A 52 -0.43 14.79 -14.48
C ALA A 52 -1.71 14.86 -13.63
N ALA A 53 -2.88 14.57 -14.22
CA ALA A 53 -4.14 14.49 -13.50
C ALA A 53 -4.10 13.39 -12.42
N ALA A 54 -3.52 12.23 -12.73
CA ALA A 54 -3.37 11.14 -11.76
C ALA A 54 -2.46 11.55 -10.60
N ALA A 55 -1.34 12.22 -10.87
CA ALA A 55 -0.44 12.73 -9.84
C ALA A 55 -1.13 13.76 -8.93
N ILE A 56 -1.95 14.66 -9.50
CA ILE A 56 -2.71 15.65 -8.72
C ILE A 56 -3.77 14.98 -7.84
N LEU A 57 -4.47 13.95 -8.35
CA LEU A 57 -5.52 13.25 -7.61
C LEU A 57 -5.02 12.21 -6.62
N ALA A 58 -3.80 11.70 -6.80
CA ALA A 58 -3.18 10.70 -5.91
C ALA A 58 -3.26 11.08 -4.42
N PRO A 59 -2.82 12.27 -3.96
CA PRO A 59 -2.88 12.65 -2.55
C PRO A 59 -4.31 12.67 -1.99
N PHE A 60 -5.32 12.95 -2.81
CA PHE A 60 -6.71 13.04 -2.38
C PHE A 60 -7.43 11.70 -2.30
N LEU A 61 -7.06 10.75 -3.17
CA LEU A 61 -7.77 9.49 -3.33
C LEU A 61 -6.90 8.28 -2.97
N PHE A 62 -5.71 8.17 -3.57
CA PHE A 62 -4.85 7.00 -3.42
C PHE A 62 -4.35 6.84 -1.98
N PHE A 63 -3.77 7.89 -1.40
CA PHE A 63 -3.17 7.79 -0.07
C PHE A 63 -4.22 7.59 1.04
N PRO A 64 -5.34 8.34 1.08
CA PRO A 64 -6.40 8.10 2.05
C PRO A 64 -7.06 6.72 1.89
N ALA A 65 -7.30 6.25 0.66
CA ALA A 65 -7.85 4.92 0.42
C ALA A 65 -6.89 3.82 0.91
N THR A 66 -5.60 3.97 0.64
CA THR A 66 -4.59 2.99 1.06
C THR A 66 -4.38 3.02 2.58
N ALA A 67 -4.42 4.19 3.21
CA ALA A 67 -4.41 4.28 4.67
C ALA A 67 -5.62 3.55 5.30
N ALA A 68 -6.82 3.71 4.72
CA ALA A 68 -8.02 2.99 5.15
C ALA A 68 -7.89 1.47 4.97
N LEU A 69 -7.34 1.02 3.84
CA LEU A 69 -7.04 -0.39 3.57
C LEU A 69 -6.13 -0.99 4.67
N PHE A 70 -5.03 -0.31 5.00
CA PHE A 70 -4.11 -0.75 6.05
C PHE A 70 -4.73 -0.70 7.45
N ALA A 71 -5.59 0.26 7.74
CA ALA A 71 -6.32 0.35 9.00
C ALA A 71 -7.34 -0.79 9.15
N SER A 72 -8.14 -1.08 8.12
CA SER A 72 -9.07 -2.22 8.11
C SER A 72 -8.34 -3.55 8.33
N VAL A 73 -7.21 -3.75 7.65
CA VAL A 73 -6.39 -4.95 7.79
C VAL A 73 -5.74 -5.07 9.17
N ARG A 74 -5.27 -3.95 9.75
CA ARG A 74 -4.81 -3.92 11.15
C ARG A 74 -5.90 -4.47 12.05
N THR A 75 -7.12 -3.97 11.92
CA THR A 75 -8.24 -4.40 12.76
C THR A 75 -8.41 -5.90 12.65
N PHE A 76 -8.47 -6.47 11.45
CA PHE A 76 -8.57 -7.93 11.30
C PHE A 76 -7.49 -8.71 12.08
N ILE A 77 -6.26 -8.22 12.10
CA ILE A 77 -5.12 -8.86 12.79
C ILE A 77 -5.15 -8.65 14.31
N VAL A 78 -5.55 -7.47 14.78
CA VAL A 78 -5.39 -7.03 16.18
C VAL A 78 -6.69 -7.14 16.97
N ASP A 79 -7.78 -6.64 16.40
CA ASP A 79 -9.07 -6.49 17.05
C ASP A 79 -10.02 -7.47 16.34
N GLU A 80 -10.42 -8.59 16.95
CA GLU A 80 -11.32 -9.62 16.35
C GLU A 80 -12.74 -9.07 16.08
N ASP A 81 -12.85 -8.02 15.25
CA ASP A 81 -14.03 -7.20 15.07
C ASP A 81 -14.97 -7.81 14.02
N GLN A 82 -16.26 -7.87 14.37
CA GLN A 82 -17.34 -8.52 13.62
C GLN A 82 -18.29 -7.50 12.96
N GLY A 83 -17.92 -6.21 12.93
CA GLY A 83 -18.71 -5.18 12.27
C GLY A 83 -18.75 -5.28 10.74
N ASP A 84 -19.64 -4.49 10.14
CA ASP A 84 -19.77 -4.33 8.68
C ASP A 84 -18.51 -3.72 8.07
N SER A 85 -17.84 -4.48 7.20
CA SER A 85 -16.59 -4.12 6.54
C SER A 85 -16.67 -2.79 5.77
N LEU A 86 -17.82 -2.44 5.20
CA LEU A 86 -17.98 -1.18 4.47
C LEU A 86 -17.96 0.01 5.41
N LYS A 87 -18.77 -0.04 6.48
CA LYS A 87 -18.85 1.03 7.46
C LYS A 87 -17.50 1.26 8.13
N GLN A 88 -16.77 0.20 8.43
CA GLN A 88 -15.42 0.29 8.97
C GLN A 88 -14.45 0.94 7.99
N PHE A 89 -14.44 0.52 6.72
CA PHE A 89 -13.57 1.11 5.70
C PHE A 89 -13.83 2.62 5.53
N VAL A 90 -15.11 3.02 5.43
CA VAL A 90 -15.50 4.43 5.29
C VAL A 90 -15.11 5.23 6.53
N ARG A 91 -15.30 4.68 7.74
CA ARG A 91 -14.87 5.31 8.99
C ARG A 91 -13.36 5.55 8.98
N TYR A 92 -12.55 4.52 8.69
CA TYR A 92 -11.09 4.67 8.64
C TYR A 92 -10.61 5.60 7.53
N PHE A 93 -11.32 5.65 6.40
CA PHE A 93 -11.07 6.60 5.33
C PHE A 93 -11.23 8.04 5.82
N GLN A 94 -12.30 8.33 6.58
CA GLN A 94 -12.57 9.67 7.12
C GLN A 94 -11.62 10.04 8.26
N GLU A 95 -11.39 9.13 9.21
CA GLU A 95 -10.53 9.36 10.38
C GLU A 95 -9.08 9.64 9.99
N ASN A 96 -8.54 8.84 9.06
CA ASN A 96 -7.15 8.98 8.63
C ASN A 96 -6.97 9.97 7.47
N TYR A 97 -8.06 10.55 6.93
CA TYR A 97 -8.03 11.33 5.69
C TYR A 97 -6.99 12.45 5.73
N ARG A 98 -7.06 13.30 6.75
CA ARG A 98 -6.20 14.50 6.85
C ARG A 98 -4.73 14.12 6.94
N GLN A 99 -4.41 13.10 7.74
CA GLN A 99 -3.05 12.66 7.94
C GLN A 99 -2.51 11.97 6.68
N ALA A 100 -3.30 11.08 6.07
CA ALA A 100 -2.94 10.39 4.83
C ALA A 100 -2.80 11.35 3.64
N PHE A 101 -3.65 12.37 3.53
CA PHE A 101 -3.56 13.41 2.51
C PHE A 101 -2.25 14.18 2.62
N GLN A 102 -1.94 14.70 3.82
CA GLN A 102 -0.69 15.42 4.06
C GLN A 102 0.53 14.53 3.82
N ALA A 103 0.44 13.25 4.22
CA ALA A 103 1.50 12.30 3.97
C ALA A 103 1.69 12.04 2.45
N GLY A 104 0.57 11.96 1.75
CA GLY A 104 0.48 11.72 0.32
C GLY A 104 1.04 12.87 -0.51
N LEU A 105 0.94 14.12 -0.06
CA LEU A 105 1.55 15.25 -0.78
C LEU A 105 3.06 15.08 -0.95
N LEU A 106 3.78 14.81 0.14
CA LEU A 106 5.23 14.59 0.08
C LEU A 106 5.57 13.35 -0.75
N LEU A 107 4.87 12.23 -0.52
CA LEU A 107 5.12 10.98 -1.24
C LEU A 107 4.84 11.11 -2.74
N THR A 108 3.79 11.86 -3.12
CA THR A 108 3.48 12.15 -4.52
C THR A 108 4.62 12.90 -5.19
N VAL A 109 5.17 13.94 -4.53
CA VAL A 109 6.32 14.68 -5.07
C VAL A 109 7.52 13.75 -5.29
N LEU A 110 7.82 12.88 -4.32
CA LEU A 110 8.92 11.91 -4.45
C LEU A 110 8.70 10.93 -5.62
N TRP A 111 7.47 10.41 -5.77
CA TRP A 111 7.11 9.51 -6.87
C TRP A 111 7.13 10.20 -8.23
N VAL A 112 6.72 11.47 -8.31
CA VAL A 112 6.76 12.25 -9.55
C VAL A 112 8.19 12.53 -9.96
N ILE A 113 9.07 12.95 -9.04
CA ILE A 113 10.50 13.15 -9.32
C ILE A 113 11.11 11.84 -9.84
N TRP A 114 10.92 10.75 -9.12
CA TRP A 114 11.43 9.44 -9.52
C TRP A 114 10.89 9.00 -10.90
N GLY A 115 9.61 9.25 -11.19
CA GLY A 115 9.00 8.93 -12.47
C GLY A 115 9.57 9.75 -13.63
N ILE A 116 9.78 11.06 -13.43
CA ILE A 116 10.41 11.94 -14.43
C ILE A 116 11.83 11.47 -14.73
N ASP A 117 12.62 11.19 -13.68
CA ASP A 117 14.00 10.69 -13.82
C ASP A 117 14.02 9.35 -14.56
N TYR A 118 13.12 8.42 -14.22
CA TYR A 118 12.98 7.15 -14.92
C TYR A 118 12.76 7.35 -16.44
N PHE A 119 11.82 8.21 -16.84
CA PHE A 119 11.57 8.48 -18.26
C PHE A 119 12.76 9.16 -18.95
N TYR A 120 13.44 10.07 -18.26
CA TYR A 120 14.62 10.75 -18.80
C TYR A 120 15.77 9.77 -19.07
N PHE A 121 16.09 8.91 -18.11
CA PHE A 121 17.19 7.93 -18.25
C PHE A 121 16.84 6.79 -19.18
N PHE A 122 15.56 6.41 -19.29
CA PHE A 122 15.11 5.41 -20.26
C PHE A 122 15.50 5.76 -21.69
N ILE A 123 15.51 7.05 -22.04
CA ILE A 123 15.87 7.54 -23.37
C ILE A 123 17.38 7.82 -23.47
N THR A 124 18.02 8.27 -22.39
CA THR A 124 19.39 8.80 -22.42
C THR A 124 20.45 7.73 -22.18
N ASP A 125 20.32 6.92 -21.12
CA ASP A 125 21.40 6.04 -20.64
C ASP A 125 20.85 4.85 -19.83
N HIS A 126 21.14 3.64 -20.31
CA HIS A 126 20.64 2.39 -19.73
C HIS A 126 21.33 2.03 -18.40
N PHE A 127 22.57 2.46 -18.16
CA PHE A 127 23.28 2.20 -16.90
C PHE A 127 22.71 3.07 -15.77
N LEU A 128 22.49 4.37 -16.04
CA LEU A 128 21.86 5.29 -15.11
C LEU A 128 20.41 4.89 -14.80
N LEU A 129 19.67 4.38 -15.80
CA LEU A 129 18.32 3.83 -15.62
C LEU A 129 18.29 2.74 -14.53
N VAL A 130 19.20 1.76 -14.61
CA VAL A 130 19.23 0.66 -13.63
C VAL A 130 19.52 1.19 -12.22
N THR A 131 20.40 2.18 -12.11
CA THR A 131 20.73 2.81 -10.82
C THR A 131 19.51 3.54 -10.24
N PHE A 132 18.76 4.28 -11.05
CA PHE A 132 17.52 4.94 -10.60
C PHE A 132 16.40 3.96 -10.25
N LEU A 133 16.33 2.82 -10.94
CA LEU A 133 15.37 1.77 -10.62
C LEU A 133 15.64 1.17 -9.23
N LEU A 134 16.91 1.06 -8.82
CA LEU A 134 17.28 0.65 -7.47
C LEU A 134 16.81 1.64 -6.40
N PHE A 135 16.72 2.94 -6.69
CA PHE A 135 16.16 3.93 -5.77
C PHE A 135 14.63 3.86 -5.64
N GLY A 136 13.94 3.27 -6.62
CA GLY A 136 12.50 3.03 -6.54
C GLY A 136 12.11 2.03 -5.47
N VAL A 137 12.97 1.02 -5.23
CA VAL A 137 12.74 -0.02 -4.21
C VAL A 137 12.62 0.55 -2.78
N PRO A 138 13.59 1.32 -2.24
CA PRO A 138 13.46 1.91 -0.91
C PRO A 138 12.33 2.94 -0.84
N LEU A 139 12.00 3.65 -1.93
CA LEU A 139 10.85 4.57 -1.97
C LEU A 139 9.51 3.83 -1.85
N TYR A 140 9.36 2.70 -2.54
CA TYR A 140 8.20 1.81 -2.41
C TYR A 140 8.07 1.28 -0.99
N LEU A 141 9.16 0.73 -0.44
CA LEU A 141 9.17 0.21 0.92
C LEU A 141 8.86 1.29 1.95
N PHE A 142 9.44 2.48 1.79
CA PHE A 142 9.14 3.65 2.63
C PHE A 142 7.66 4.00 2.59
N THR A 143 7.03 4.00 1.42
CA THR A 143 5.59 4.24 1.26
C THR A 143 4.76 3.20 2.03
N ILE A 144 5.09 1.91 1.92
CA ILE A 144 4.42 0.82 2.65
C ILE A 144 4.60 0.98 4.17
N TYR A 145 5.81 1.31 4.63
CA TYR A 145 6.09 1.56 6.05
C TYR A 145 5.35 2.79 6.60
N VAL A 146 5.19 3.85 5.80
CA VAL A 146 4.36 5.01 6.18
C VAL A 146 2.93 4.57 6.47
N PHE A 147 2.31 3.76 5.61
CA PHE A 147 0.95 3.28 5.83
C PHE A 147 0.83 2.36 7.05
N MET A 148 1.79 1.46 7.28
CA MET A 148 1.77 0.58 8.47
C MET A 148 1.93 1.35 9.78
N VAL A 149 2.85 2.31 9.81
CA VAL A 149 3.07 3.14 11.00
C VAL A 149 1.86 4.03 11.24
N MET A 150 1.28 4.62 10.19
CA MET A 150 0.09 5.45 10.29
C MET A 150 -1.13 4.67 10.77
N SER A 151 -1.34 3.45 10.28
CA SER A 151 -2.52 2.65 10.68
C SER A 151 -2.44 2.13 12.11
N HIS A 152 -1.23 1.94 12.65
CA HIS A 152 -1.04 1.41 14.00
C HIS A 152 -0.84 2.49 15.07
N PHE A 153 -0.15 3.59 14.74
CA PHE A 153 0.26 4.60 15.71
C PHE A 153 -0.44 5.95 15.46
N HIS A 154 -1.12 6.48 16.49
CA HIS A 154 -1.66 7.84 16.50
C HIS A 154 -0.58 8.87 16.86
N ILE A 155 0.43 9.01 15.99
CA ILE A 155 1.58 9.92 16.18
C ILE A 155 1.63 11.01 15.12
N THR A 156 2.50 12.01 15.30
CA THR A 156 2.64 13.12 14.34
C THR A 156 3.25 12.64 13.01
N LEU A 157 2.92 13.31 11.91
CA LEU A 157 3.44 12.98 10.56
C LEU A 157 4.96 12.91 10.49
N ARG A 158 5.64 13.83 11.18
CA ARG A 158 7.10 13.86 11.23
C ARG A 158 7.66 12.57 11.84
N ASP A 159 7.01 12.07 12.87
CA ASP A 159 7.42 10.83 13.53
C ASP A 159 7.03 9.60 12.72
N ILE A 160 5.93 9.64 11.97
CA ILE A 160 5.58 8.60 10.99
C ILE A 160 6.71 8.45 9.98
N TYR A 161 7.15 9.53 9.35
CA TYR A 161 8.22 9.48 8.35
C TYR A 161 9.55 9.02 8.94
N LYS A 162 9.94 9.54 10.11
CA LYS A 162 11.17 9.10 10.78
C LYS A 162 11.15 7.60 11.05
N ARG A 163 10.06 7.10 11.65
CA ARG A 163 9.92 5.67 11.97
C ARG A 163 9.88 4.83 10.70
N ALA A 164 9.13 5.25 9.68
CA ALA A 164 9.08 4.55 8.40
C ALA A 164 10.47 4.45 7.77
N PHE A 165 11.25 5.53 7.79
CA PHE A 165 12.62 5.55 7.29
C PHE A 165 13.51 4.56 8.06
N TYR A 166 13.44 4.57 9.40
CA TYR A 166 14.17 3.61 10.22
C TYR A 166 13.76 2.16 9.95
N PHE A 167 12.49 1.87 9.69
CA PHE A 167 12.07 0.52 9.36
C PHE A 167 12.53 0.08 7.96
N THR A 168 12.48 0.98 6.96
CA THR A 168 12.95 0.69 5.60
C THR A 168 14.39 0.16 5.60
N PHE A 169 15.29 0.82 6.33
CA PHE A 169 16.71 0.46 6.38
C PHE A 169 17.09 -0.43 7.58
N GLY A 170 16.35 -0.38 8.68
CA GLY A 170 16.61 -1.15 9.90
C GLY A 170 15.94 -2.52 9.95
N ALA A 171 15.23 -2.93 8.89
CA ALA A 171 14.57 -4.23 8.77
C ALA A 171 14.75 -4.88 7.38
N PRO A 172 15.98 -4.97 6.82
CA PRO A 172 16.18 -5.34 5.42
C PRO A 172 15.58 -6.70 5.04
N LEU A 173 15.58 -7.68 5.96
CA LEU A 173 14.96 -8.99 5.70
C LEU A 173 13.42 -8.91 5.58
N THR A 174 12.77 -8.10 6.44
CA THR A 174 11.33 -7.85 6.36
C THR A 174 10.98 -7.08 5.09
N SER A 175 11.76 -6.05 4.77
CA SER A 175 11.65 -5.28 3.54
C SER A 175 11.74 -6.17 2.30
N PHE A 176 12.73 -7.07 2.25
CA PHE A 176 12.91 -8.02 1.15
C PHE A 176 11.73 -8.98 1.02
N PHE A 177 11.18 -9.45 2.14
CA PHE A 177 10.00 -10.32 2.13
C PHE A 177 8.76 -9.61 1.59
N ILE A 178 8.50 -8.38 2.03
CA ILE A 178 7.39 -7.54 1.52
C ILE A 178 7.54 -7.31 0.01
N LEU A 179 8.76 -6.98 -0.44
CA LEU A 179 9.05 -6.74 -1.85
C LEU A 179 8.82 -8.01 -2.69
N SER A 180 9.38 -9.14 -2.27
CA SER A 180 9.26 -10.42 -2.97
C SER A 180 7.82 -10.87 -3.08
N LEU A 181 7.03 -10.70 -2.02
CA LEU A 181 5.62 -11.04 -2.04
C LEU A 181 4.82 -10.12 -2.97
N THR A 182 5.07 -8.81 -2.91
CA THR A 182 4.43 -7.84 -3.81
C THR A 182 4.69 -8.23 -5.26
N PHE A 183 5.95 -8.51 -5.60
CA PHE A 183 6.35 -8.93 -6.94
C PHE A 183 5.65 -10.22 -7.37
N MET A 184 5.63 -11.23 -6.50
CA MET A 184 4.97 -12.51 -6.78
C MET A 184 3.47 -12.35 -7.05
N LEU A 185 2.76 -11.54 -6.26
CA LEU A 185 1.33 -11.28 -6.45
C LEU A 185 1.05 -10.59 -7.78
N ILE A 186 1.83 -9.55 -8.11
CA ILE A 186 1.71 -8.84 -9.38
C ILE A 186 1.99 -9.80 -10.55
N PHE A 187 3.06 -10.59 -10.46
CA PHE A 187 3.43 -11.56 -11.48
C PHE A 187 2.33 -12.59 -11.75
N ILE A 188 1.76 -13.20 -10.70
CA ILE A 188 0.65 -14.16 -10.82
C ILE A 188 -0.59 -13.46 -11.42
N GLY A 189 -0.91 -12.25 -10.94
CA GLY A 189 -2.04 -11.47 -11.42
C GLY A 189 -1.97 -11.10 -12.90
N LEU A 190 -0.77 -10.78 -13.39
CA LEU A 190 -0.52 -10.47 -14.81
C LEU A 190 -0.41 -11.73 -15.68
N SER A 191 -0.08 -12.89 -15.11
CA SER A 191 0.03 -14.17 -15.81
C SER A 191 -1.33 -14.86 -16.10
N GLY A 192 -2.44 -14.10 -16.07
CA GLY A 192 -3.79 -14.58 -16.38
C GLY A 192 -4.73 -14.69 -15.17
N TRP A 193 -4.23 -14.54 -13.94
CA TRP A 193 -5.04 -14.63 -12.72
C TRP A 193 -5.44 -13.25 -12.20
N THR A 194 -5.87 -12.35 -13.08
CA THR A 194 -6.11 -10.93 -12.76
C THR A 194 -7.18 -10.74 -11.70
N PHE A 195 -8.12 -11.68 -11.55
CA PHE A 195 -9.11 -11.66 -10.46
C PHE A 195 -8.45 -11.64 -9.07
N LEU A 196 -7.26 -12.22 -8.91
CA LEU A 196 -6.52 -12.17 -7.63
C LEU A 196 -6.11 -10.75 -7.27
N LEU A 197 -5.74 -9.92 -8.25
CA LEU A 197 -5.43 -8.50 -8.00
C LEU A 197 -6.69 -7.73 -7.64
N ILE A 198 -7.82 -8.03 -8.31
CA ILE A 198 -9.10 -7.39 -8.09
C ILE A 198 -9.67 -7.69 -6.70
N PHE A 199 -9.53 -8.93 -6.22
CA PHE A 199 -10.08 -9.32 -4.92
C PHE A 199 -9.05 -9.26 -3.77
N PHE A 200 -7.76 -9.46 -4.02
CA PHE A 200 -6.78 -9.63 -2.94
C PHE A 200 -5.51 -8.80 -3.09
N GLY A 201 -5.31 -8.06 -4.18
CA GLY A 201 -4.04 -7.39 -4.47
C GLY A 201 -3.53 -6.51 -3.34
N GLY A 202 -4.23 -5.41 -3.06
CA GLY A 202 -3.85 -4.48 -2.00
C GLY A 202 -4.05 -5.06 -0.60
N SER A 203 -5.17 -5.75 -0.35
CA SER A 203 -5.50 -6.27 0.98
C SER A 203 -4.53 -7.36 1.45
N PHE A 204 -4.03 -8.20 0.55
CA PHE A 204 -3.04 -9.23 0.89
C PHE A 204 -1.64 -8.64 1.12
N ILE A 205 -1.23 -7.65 0.31
CA ILE A 205 0.02 -6.89 0.56
C ILE A 205 -0.05 -6.23 1.94
N ALA A 206 -1.15 -5.54 2.23
CA ALA A 206 -1.37 -4.91 3.52
C ALA A 206 -1.35 -5.95 4.66
N PHE A 207 -1.99 -7.11 4.47
CA PHE A 207 -2.05 -8.17 5.47
C PHE A 207 -0.67 -8.70 5.84
N VAL A 208 0.13 -9.08 4.84
CA VAL A 208 1.44 -9.66 5.11
C VAL A 208 2.43 -8.62 5.62
N SER A 209 2.41 -7.42 5.04
CA SER A 209 3.26 -6.31 5.51
C SER A 209 2.93 -5.97 6.96
N PHE A 210 1.65 -5.79 7.29
CA PHE A 210 1.23 -5.46 8.65
C PHE A 210 1.49 -6.61 9.63
N SER A 211 1.25 -7.86 9.25
CA SER A 211 1.50 -9.02 10.11
C SER A 211 2.97 -9.15 10.50
N THR A 212 3.88 -8.94 9.54
CA THR A 212 5.32 -8.99 9.80
C THR A 212 5.79 -7.81 10.64
N PHE A 213 5.26 -6.61 10.36
CA PHE A 213 5.49 -5.42 11.15
C PHE A 213 5.02 -5.57 12.60
N TYR A 214 3.78 -6.04 12.81
CA TYR A 214 3.17 -6.19 14.13
C TYR A 214 3.95 -7.16 15.02
N LYS A 215 4.38 -8.31 14.48
CA LYS A 215 5.28 -9.24 15.19
C LYS A 215 6.58 -8.57 15.63
N LYS A 216 7.18 -7.74 14.78
CA LYS A 216 8.41 -7.02 15.12
C LYS A 216 8.18 -6.00 16.23
N VAL A 217 7.08 -5.25 16.17
CA VAL A 217 6.69 -4.28 17.21
C VAL A 217 6.47 -4.98 18.55
N LEU A 218 5.74 -6.09 18.57
CA LEU A 218 5.51 -6.88 19.80
C LEU A 218 6.82 -7.37 20.43
N ASN A 219 7.74 -7.90 19.62
CA ASN A 219 9.04 -8.39 20.11
C ASN A 219 9.89 -7.25 20.74
N LEU A 220 9.83 -6.05 20.17
CA LEU A 220 10.52 -4.88 20.73
C LEU A 220 9.90 -4.46 22.07
N GLN A 221 8.57 -4.49 22.18
CA GLN A 221 7.87 -4.19 23.43
C GLN A 221 8.18 -5.20 24.53
N SER A 222 8.22 -6.51 24.21
CA SER A 222 8.56 -7.54 25.19
C SER A 222 9.99 -7.42 25.71
N GLN A 223 10.94 -7.01 24.85
CA GLN A 223 12.33 -6.79 25.25
C GLN A 223 12.45 -5.59 26.20
N GLN A 224 11.72 -4.51 25.93
CA GLN A 224 11.70 -3.31 26.79
C GLN A 224 11.06 -3.57 28.17
N ALA A 225 10.09 -4.47 28.26
CA ALA A 225 9.45 -4.84 29.53
C ALA A 225 10.32 -5.76 30.41
N SER A 226 11.37 -6.37 29.85
CA SER A 226 12.29 -7.28 30.55
C SER A 226 13.59 -6.63 31.04
N THR A 227 13.77 -5.33 30.79
CA THR A 227 14.90 -4.49 31.23
C THR A 227 14.43 -3.43 32.21
#